data_AF-A0AAI9CLU1-F1
#
_entry.id   AF-A0AAI9CLU1-F1
#
_cell.length_a   1.000
_cell.length_b   1.000
_cell.length_c   1.000
_cell.angle_alpha   90.00
_cell.angle_beta   90.00
_cell.angle_gamma   90.00
#
_symmetry.space_group_name_H-M   'P 1'
#
loop_
_entity.id
_entity.type
_entity.pdbx_description
1 polymer ?
#
loop_
_entity_poly.entity_id
_entity_poly.type
_entity_poly.pdbx_seq_one_letter_code
_entity_poly.pdbx_strand_id
1 'polypeptide(L)'
;MSANLPLRDVQLPPAPSWWPPAPGYLMVGGAVLLVILALALLWWKRRRRRQRWLQAFDQELATTADATAELAAIAGLLRRAARQAQPGSESLRDDAWWQRVDPKGTLPDARRSLLAEGAYRPRVDASEVAAVRSWARERYLAMLLERRR
;
A
#
# COMPACT_ATOMS: atom_id res chain seq x y z
N MET A 1 -49.25 -41.80 -67.97
CA MET A 1 -47.95 -42.24 -67.43
C MET A 1 -47.27 -41.03 -66.84
N SER A 2 -47.47 -40.79 -65.55
CA SER A 2 -46.96 -39.58 -64.87
C SER A 2 -45.56 -39.90 -64.34
N ALA A 3 -44.54 -39.28 -64.92
CA ALA A 3 -43.15 -39.47 -64.49
C ALA A 3 -42.98 -38.95 -63.06
N ASN A 4 -42.60 -39.84 -62.15
CA ASN A 4 -42.37 -39.53 -60.75
C ASN A 4 -41.01 -38.81 -60.63
N LEU A 5 -41.02 -37.51 -60.33
CA LEU A 5 -39.80 -36.73 -60.15
C LEU A 5 -39.22 -37.10 -58.77
N PRO A 6 -37.97 -37.59 -58.68
CA PRO A 6 -37.40 -37.99 -57.40
C PRO A 6 -37.25 -36.74 -56.52
N LEU A 7 -38.06 -36.65 -55.46
CA LEU A 7 -37.93 -35.62 -54.43
C LEU A 7 -36.54 -35.76 -53.81
N ARG A 8 -35.67 -34.77 -54.06
CA ARG A 8 -34.44 -34.60 -53.27
C ARG A 8 -34.81 -33.93 -51.97
N ASP A 9 -34.52 -34.62 -50.87
CA ASP A 9 -34.61 -34.08 -49.52
C ASP A 9 -33.82 -32.77 -49.42
N VAL A 10 -34.43 -31.76 -48.82
CA VAL A 10 -33.83 -30.44 -48.61
C VAL A 10 -32.68 -30.58 -47.62
N GLN A 11 -31.44 -30.49 -48.09
CA GLN A 11 -30.29 -30.31 -47.20
C GLN A 11 -30.40 -28.92 -46.56
N LEU A 12 -30.70 -28.86 -45.25
CA LEU A 12 -30.57 -27.63 -44.49
C LEU A 12 -29.08 -27.25 -44.41
N PRO A 13 -28.72 -25.97 -44.65
CA PRO A 13 -27.35 -25.53 -44.44
C PRO A 13 -26.96 -25.75 -42.96
N PRO A 14 -25.70 -26.10 -42.68
CA PRO A 14 -25.23 -26.19 -41.31
C PRO A 14 -25.47 -24.85 -40.60
N ALA A 15 -25.84 -24.92 -39.31
CA ALA A 15 -26.12 -23.73 -38.52
C ALA A 15 -24.98 -22.70 -38.67
N PRO A 16 -25.31 -21.41 -38.86
CA PRO A 16 -24.30 -20.38 -39.06
C PRO A 16 -23.32 -20.41 -37.88
N SER A 17 -22.04 -20.56 -38.20
CA SER A 17 -20.98 -20.37 -37.22
C SER A 17 -21.17 -18.97 -36.62
N TRP A 18 -21.03 -18.86 -35.31
CA TRP A 18 -21.22 -17.66 -34.48
C TRP A 18 -20.16 -16.56 -34.75
N TRP A 19 -19.68 -16.49 -35.99
CA TRP A 19 -18.53 -15.75 -36.44
C TRP A 19 -18.93 -14.76 -37.54
N PRO A 20 -18.46 -13.50 -37.50
CA PRO A 20 -17.59 -12.92 -36.50
C PRO A 20 -18.42 -12.43 -35.29
N PRO A 21 -17.85 -12.41 -34.06
CA PRO A 21 -18.45 -11.64 -32.99
C PRO A 21 -18.66 -10.23 -33.51
N ALA A 22 -19.91 -9.73 -33.47
CA ALA A 22 -20.22 -8.40 -33.93
C ALA A 22 -19.20 -7.41 -33.34
N PRO A 23 -18.66 -6.46 -34.13
CA PRO A 23 -17.53 -5.61 -33.74
C PRO A 23 -17.75 -4.86 -32.40
N GLY A 24 -18.99 -4.73 -31.93
CA GLY A 24 -19.34 -4.24 -30.60
C GLY A 24 -18.70 -5.02 -29.43
N TYR A 25 -18.47 -6.33 -29.55
CA TYR A 25 -17.80 -7.10 -28.50
C TYR A 25 -16.32 -6.74 -28.36
N LEU A 26 -15.66 -6.32 -29.44
CA LEU A 26 -14.29 -5.79 -29.38
C LEU A 26 -14.26 -4.45 -28.65
N MET A 27 -15.28 -3.60 -28.84
CA MET A 27 -15.41 -2.34 -28.09
C MET A 27 -15.66 -2.61 -26.60
N VAL A 28 -16.53 -3.56 -26.25
CA VAL A 28 -16.78 -3.96 -24.85
C VAL A 28 -15.51 -4.57 -24.23
N GLY A 29 -14.85 -5.50 -24.92
CA GLY A 29 -13.60 -6.10 -24.46
C GLY A 29 -12.49 -5.06 -24.27
N GLY A 30 -12.35 -4.13 -25.22
CA GLY A 30 -11.40 -3.01 -25.13
C GLY A 30 -11.72 -2.07 -23.98
N ALA A 31 -12.99 -1.73 -23.76
CA ALA A 31 -13.42 -0.90 -22.63
C ALA A 31 -13.13 -1.58 -21.28
N VAL A 32 -13.45 -2.87 -21.14
CA VAL A 32 -13.15 -3.65 -19.93
C VAL A 32 -11.63 -3.70 -19.70
N LEU A 33 -10.85 -3.95 -20.74
CA LEU A 33 -9.38 -3.98 -20.64
C LEU A 33 -8.83 -2.62 -20.20
N LEU A 34 -9.35 -1.52 -20.73
CA LEU A 34 -8.97 -0.16 -20.32
C LEU A 34 -9.30 0.12 -18.86
N VAL A 35 -10.46 -0.31 -18.38
CA VAL A 35 -10.85 -0.16 -16.97
C VAL A 35 -9.90 -0.96 -16.07
N ILE A 36 -9.60 -2.21 -16.42
CA ILE A 36 -8.64 -3.04 -15.68
C ILE A 36 -7.26 -2.37 -15.66
N LEU A 37 -6.79 -1.86 -16.79
CA LEU A 37 -5.50 -1.19 -16.91
C LEU A 37 -5.46 0.09 -16.07
N ALA A 38 -6.52 0.90 -16.10
CA ALA A 38 -6.63 2.12 -15.30
C ALA A 38 -6.61 1.80 -13.79
N LEU A 39 -7.36 0.79 -13.36
CA LEU A 39 -7.35 0.33 -11.97
C LEU A 39 -5.97 -0.17 -11.56
N ALA A 40 -5.32 -1.01 -12.40
CA ALA A 40 -3.98 -1.52 -12.15
C ALA A 40 -2.95 -0.38 -12.02
N LEU A 41 -3.00 0.62 -12.91
CA LEU A 41 -2.13 1.79 -12.88
C LEU A 41 -2.35 2.64 -11.62
N LEU A 42 -3.61 2.89 -11.24
CA LEU A 42 -3.94 3.62 -10.01
C LEU A 42 -3.42 2.88 -8.77
N TRP A 43 -3.62 1.56 -8.72
CA TRP A 43 -3.14 0.70 -7.63
C TRP A 43 -1.61 0.71 -7.57
N TRP A 44 -0.95 0.58 -8.72
CA TRP A 44 0.50 0.63 -8.81
C TRP A 44 1.07 1.99 -8.42
N LYS A 45 0.43 3.08 -8.83
CA LYS A 45 0.84 4.45 -8.45
C LYS A 45 0.68 4.68 -6.95
N ARG A 46 -0.39 4.17 -6.34
CA ARG A 46 -0.56 4.17 -4.86
C ARG A 46 0.54 3.35 -4.18
N ARG A 47 0.84 2.15 -4.69
CA ARG A 47 1.88 1.26 -4.14
C ARG A 47 3.28 1.85 -4.28
N ARG A 48 3.65 2.37 -5.45
CA ARG A 48 4.93 3.04 -5.69
C ARG A 48 5.12 4.25 -4.79
N ARG A 49 4.09 5.04 -4.54
CA ARG A 49 4.18 6.19 -3.60
C ARG A 49 4.45 5.70 -2.17
N ARG A 50 3.72 4.67 -1.73
CA ARG A 50 3.96 4.03 -0.43
C ARG A 50 5.40 3.52 -0.34
N GLN A 51 5.87 2.83 -1.38
CA GLN A 51 7.24 2.33 -1.46
C GLN A 51 8.30 3.44 -1.47
N ARG A 52 8.07 4.58 -2.12
CA ARG A 52 9.02 5.71 -2.09
C ARG A 52 9.18 6.28 -0.69
N TRP A 53 8.08 6.43 0.06
CA TRP A 53 8.16 6.90 1.45
C TRP A 53 8.87 5.90 2.34
N LEU A 54 8.62 4.59 2.13
CA LEU A 54 9.35 3.53 2.81
C LEU A 54 10.83 3.51 2.46
N GLN A 55 11.17 3.69 1.18
CA GLN A 55 12.56 3.73 0.74
C GLN A 55 13.30 4.93 1.31
N ALA A 56 12.67 6.10 1.39
CA ALA A 56 13.26 7.27 2.04
C ALA A 56 13.53 7.01 3.53
N PHE A 57 12.58 6.38 4.23
CA PHE A 57 12.75 5.95 5.62
C PHE A 57 13.90 4.93 5.75
N ASP A 58 13.90 3.89 4.92
CA ASP A 58 14.93 2.84 4.94
C ASP A 58 16.32 3.40 4.57
N GLN A 59 16.41 4.42 3.70
CA GLN A 59 17.65 5.11 3.35
C GLN A 59 18.21 5.95 4.51
N GLU A 60 17.37 6.73 5.21
CA GLU A 60 17.80 7.46 6.43
C GLU A 60 18.28 6.49 7.53
N LEU A 61 17.71 5.28 7.61
CA LEU A 61 18.19 4.27 8.55
C LEU A 61 19.48 3.60 8.08
N ALA A 62 19.63 3.33 6.78
CA ALA A 62 20.84 2.72 6.22
C ALA A 62 22.09 3.60 6.38
N THR A 63 21.94 4.92 6.49
CA THR A 63 23.07 5.82 6.79
C THR A 63 23.55 5.72 8.23
N THR A 64 22.82 5.01 9.09
CA THR A 64 23.09 4.93 10.52
C THR A 64 23.79 3.62 10.85
N ALA A 65 25.02 3.70 11.36
CA ALA A 65 25.86 2.53 11.63
C ALA A 65 25.59 1.85 12.98
N ASP A 66 24.88 2.52 13.90
CA ASP A 66 24.67 2.07 15.28
C ASP A 66 23.18 1.91 15.60
N ALA A 67 22.83 0.88 16.38
CA ALA A 67 21.45 0.51 16.71
C ALA A 67 20.75 1.61 17.53
N THR A 68 21.51 2.32 18.37
CA THR A 68 21.05 3.47 19.17
C THR A 68 20.72 4.67 18.30
N ALA A 69 21.59 4.97 17.33
CA ALA A 69 21.38 6.03 16.37
C ALA A 69 20.22 5.69 15.41
N GLU A 70 20.03 4.41 15.05
CA GLU A 70 18.89 3.96 14.24
C GLU A 70 17.57 4.26 14.99
N LEU A 71 17.49 3.94 16.28
CA LEU A 71 16.34 4.27 17.12
C LEU A 71 16.09 5.78 17.21
N ALA A 72 17.15 6.58 17.39
CA ALA A 72 17.04 8.03 17.45
C ALA A 72 16.50 8.61 16.11
N ALA A 73 16.98 8.08 14.98
CA ALA A 73 16.49 8.44 13.66
C ALA A 73 15.00 8.07 13.47
N ILE A 74 14.60 6.87 13.90
CA ILE A 74 13.20 6.41 13.88
C ILE A 74 12.31 7.35 14.71
N ALA A 75 12.70 7.66 15.94
CA ALA A 75 11.96 8.56 16.83
C ALA A 75 11.84 9.96 16.22
N GLY A 76 12.93 10.50 15.64
CA GLY A 76 12.93 11.78 14.95
C GLY A 76 12.02 11.82 13.72
N LEU A 77 11.99 10.75 12.92
CA LEU A 77 11.13 10.62 11.75
C LEU A 77 9.64 10.55 12.13
N LEU A 78 9.30 9.76 13.14
CA LEU A 78 7.94 9.70 13.70
C LEU A 78 7.49 11.06 14.22
N ARG A 79 8.38 11.78 14.93
CA ARG A 79 8.08 13.13 15.45
C ARG A 79 7.85 14.13 14.33
N ARG A 80 8.66 14.09 13.26
CA ARG A 80 8.46 14.90 12.03
C ARG A 80 7.12 14.57 11.35
N ALA A 81 6.78 13.29 11.20
CA ALA A 81 5.52 12.85 10.60
C ALA A 81 4.30 13.29 11.42
N ALA A 82 4.36 13.13 12.74
CA ALA A 82 3.30 13.55 13.65
C ALA A 82 3.07 15.07 13.60
N ARG A 83 4.15 15.87 13.52
CA ARG A 83 4.05 17.34 13.35
C ARG A 83 3.45 17.72 12.00
N GLN A 84 3.86 17.05 10.91
CA GLN A 84 3.34 17.32 9.57
C GLN A 84 1.87 16.93 9.40
N ALA A 85 1.40 15.91 10.13
CA ALA A 85 0.01 15.50 10.11
C ALA A 85 -0.92 16.55 10.76
N GLN A 86 -0.44 17.35 11.72
CA GLN A 86 -1.25 18.38 12.38
C GLN A 86 -0.40 19.58 12.86
N PRO A 87 -0.31 20.67 12.08
CA PRO A 87 0.29 21.92 12.54
C PRO A 87 -0.58 22.55 13.63
N GLY A 88 0.01 22.88 14.80
CA GLY A 88 -0.69 23.47 15.95
C GLY A 88 -0.54 22.72 17.28
N SER A 89 0.20 21.61 17.31
CA SER A 89 0.39 20.77 18.51
C SER A 89 1.73 21.01 19.22
N GLU A 90 2.17 22.27 19.29
CA GLU A 90 3.46 22.65 19.90
C GLU A 90 3.52 22.40 21.42
N SER A 91 2.37 22.13 22.06
CA SER A 91 2.23 21.91 23.51
C SER A 91 2.14 20.45 23.96
N LEU A 92 2.18 19.46 23.06
CA LEU A 92 2.02 18.05 23.48
C LEU A 92 3.32 17.51 24.10
N ARG A 93 3.40 17.54 25.43
CA ARG A 93 4.38 16.75 26.20
C ARG A 93 3.90 15.30 26.36
N ASP A 94 4.87 14.40 26.24
CA ASP A 94 4.88 12.96 26.56
C ASP A 94 3.60 12.16 26.26
N ASP A 95 2.58 12.20 27.11
CA ASP A 95 1.37 11.37 26.94
C ASP A 95 0.54 11.74 25.71
N ALA A 96 0.40 13.04 25.45
CA ALA A 96 -0.41 13.51 24.34
C ALA A 96 0.29 13.28 22.99
N TRP A 97 1.62 13.11 23.01
CA TRP A 97 2.40 12.64 21.88
C TRP A 97 2.16 11.15 21.62
N TRP A 98 2.17 10.30 22.66
CA TRP A 98 1.86 8.88 22.51
C TRP A 98 0.42 8.61 22.07
N GLN A 99 -0.55 9.41 22.52
CA GLN A 99 -1.91 9.35 21.97
C GLN A 99 -1.96 9.64 20.46
N ARG A 100 -1.04 10.46 19.94
CA ARG A 100 -0.93 10.73 18.50
C ARG A 100 -0.20 9.62 17.76
N VAL A 101 0.91 9.17 18.33
CA VAL A 101 1.78 8.17 17.71
C VAL A 101 1.19 6.79 17.76
N ASP A 102 0.45 6.46 18.81
CA ASP A 102 -0.19 5.17 18.99
C ASP A 102 -1.53 5.33 19.74
N PRO A 103 -2.55 5.89 19.08
CA PRO A 103 -3.88 6.12 19.69
C PRO A 103 -4.54 4.83 20.17
N LYS A 104 -4.14 3.69 19.59
CA LYS A 104 -4.72 2.37 19.88
C LYS A 104 -3.93 1.57 20.91
N GLY A 105 -2.79 2.08 21.41
CA GLY A 105 -1.96 1.33 22.34
C GLY A 105 -1.40 0.03 21.75
N THR A 106 -1.14 -0.01 20.44
CA THR A 106 -0.62 -1.20 19.76
C THR A 106 0.82 -1.51 20.11
N LEU A 107 1.59 -0.51 20.56
CA LEU A 107 2.98 -0.71 20.95
C LEU A 107 3.06 -1.06 22.44
N PRO A 108 3.66 -2.20 22.82
CA PRO A 108 3.88 -2.55 24.23
C PRO A 108 4.69 -1.47 24.96
N ASP A 109 4.39 -1.22 26.23
CA ASP A 109 5.05 -0.16 27.01
C ASP A 109 6.57 -0.31 27.04
N ALA A 110 7.10 -1.55 27.13
CA ALA A 110 8.54 -1.81 27.05
C ALA A 110 9.17 -1.26 25.76
N ARG A 111 8.46 -1.35 24.63
CA ARG A 111 8.92 -0.81 23.33
C ARG A 111 8.68 0.68 23.19
N ARG A 112 7.66 1.24 23.86
CA ARG A 112 7.47 2.70 23.97
C ARG A 112 8.62 3.33 24.73
N SER A 113 8.95 2.80 25.91
CA SER A 113 10.09 3.26 26.71
C SER A 113 11.39 3.09 25.93
N LEU A 114 11.58 1.96 25.23
CA LEU A 114 12.75 1.76 24.39
C LEU A 114 12.84 2.76 23.23
N LEU A 115 11.73 3.21 22.65
CA LEU A 115 11.76 4.23 21.59
C LEU A 115 11.92 5.66 22.15
N ALA A 116 11.45 5.93 23.37
CA ALA A 116 11.62 7.22 24.05
C ALA A 116 13.03 7.40 24.65
N GLU A 117 13.55 6.35 25.28
CA GLU A 117 14.81 6.34 26.02
C GLU A 117 15.95 5.73 25.20
N GLY A 118 15.66 5.03 24.11
CA GLY A 118 16.65 4.31 23.31
C GLY A 118 17.71 5.20 22.66
N ALA A 119 17.41 6.49 22.45
CA ALA A 119 18.41 7.47 22.05
C ALA A 119 19.47 7.74 23.14
N TYR A 120 19.15 7.47 24.40
CA TYR A 120 20.02 7.64 25.57
C TYR A 120 20.55 6.32 26.13
N ARG A 121 20.14 5.17 25.58
CA ARG A 121 20.55 3.85 26.08
C ARG A 121 21.79 3.35 25.33
N PRO A 122 22.93 3.12 26.00
CA PRO A 122 24.20 2.81 25.33
C PRO A 122 24.30 1.38 24.77
N ARG A 123 23.39 0.47 25.14
CA ARG A 123 23.26 -0.87 24.53
C ARG A 123 21.78 -1.18 24.32
N VAL A 124 21.41 -1.39 23.07
CA VAL A 124 20.10 -1.88 22.68
C VAL A 124 20.30 -3.11 21.79
N ASP A 125 19.49 -4.14 22.01
CA ASP A 125 19.55 -5.37 21.24
C ASP A 125 19.02 -5.11 19.81
N ALA A 126 19.78 -5.54 18.80
CA ALA A 126 19.43 -5.34 17.40
C ALA A 126 18.06 -5.97 17.03
N SER A 127 17.69 -7.06 17.72
CA SER A 127 16.39 -7.72 17.54
C SER A 127 15.21 -6.85 17.99
N GLU A 128 15.38 -6.11 19.09
CA GLU A 128 14.38 -5.17 19.61
C GLU A 128 14.26 -3.95 18.70
N VAL A 129 15.38 -3.44 18.18
CA VAL A 129 15.39 -2.35 17.20
C VAL A 129 14.66 -2.75 15.92
N ALA A 130 14.87 -3.97 15.41
CA ALA A 130 14.18 -4.46 14.21
C ALA A 130 12.66 -4.54 14.40
N ALA A 131 12.19 -5.02 15.56
CA ALA A 131 10.77 -5.07 15.89
C ALA A 131 10.15 -3.66 15.93
N VAL A 132 10.83 -2.72 16.59
CA VAL A 132 10.41 -1.31 16.69
C VAL A 132 10.40 -0.64 15.31
N ARG A 133 11.42 -0.90 14.48
CA ARG A 133 11.49 -0.41 13.11
C ARG A 133 10.30 -0.87 12.27
N SER A 134 9.95 -2.16 12.35
CA SER A 134 8.84 -2.72 11.57
C SER A 134 7.51 -2.04 11.89
N TRP A 135 7.24 -1.84 13.19
CA TRP A 135 6.05 -1.13 13.65
C TRP A 135 6.07 0.36 13.28
N ALA A 136 7.20 1.03 13.50
CA ALA A 136 7.37 2.46 13.19
C ALA A 136 7.14 2.74 11.70
N ARG A 137 7.60 1.83 10.84
CA ARG A 137 7.41 1.88 9.39
C ARG A 137 5.93 1.87 8.99
N GLU A 138 5.12 1.03 9.61
CA GLU A 138 3.68 0.97 9.38
C GLU A 138 2.98 2.23 9.89
N ARG A 139 3.35 2.70 11.09
CA ARG A 139 2.73 3.89 11.67
C ARG A 139 3.08 5.17 10.91
N TYR A 140 4.34 5.32 10.49
CA TYR A 140 4.79 6.44 9.64
C TYR A 140 3.98 6.53 8.34
N LEU A 141 3.73 5.38 7.70
CA LEU A 141 2.87 5.33 6.52
C LEU A 141 1.41 5.69 6.83
N ALA A 142 0.85 5.21 7.94
CA ALA A 142 -0.51 5.53 8.33
C ALA A 142 -0.69 7.05 8.52
N MET A 143 0.26 7.71 9.19
CA MET A 143 0.24 9.17 9.37
C MET A 143 0.35 9.95 8.05
N LEU A 144 1.20 9.49 7.12
CA LEU A 144 1.32 10.11 5.79
C LEU A 144 0.07 9.90 4.92
N LEU A 145 -0.69 8.84 5.16
CA LEU A 145 -1.98 8.60 4.51
C LEU A 145 -3.09 9.45 5.15
N GLU A 146 -3.08 9.61 6.48
CA GLU A 146 -4.00 10.49 7.24
C GLU A 146 -3.90 11.94 6.78
N ARG A 147 -2.69 12.46 6.49
CA ARG A 147 -2.47 13.79 5.90
C ARG A 147 -3.28 14.06 4.62
N ARG A 148 -3.66 13.00 3.89
CA ARG A 148 -4.27 13.13 2.56
C ARG A 148 -5.79 12.94 2.55
N ARG A 149 -6.42 12.75 3.72
CA ARG A 149 -7.88 12.84 3.89
C ARG A 149 -8.24 14.24 4.35
#